data_AF-A0A948E7V4-F1
#
_entry.id   AF-A0A948E7V4-F1
#
_cell.length_a   1.000
_cell.length_b   1.000
_cell.length_c   1.000
_cell.angle_alpha   90.00
_cell.angle_beta   90.00
_cell.angle_gamma   90.00
#
_symmetry.space_group_name_H-M   'P 1'
#
loop_
_entity.id
_entity.type
_entity.pdbx_description
1 polymer ?
#
loop_
_entity_poly.entity_id
_entity_poly.type
_entity_poly.pdbx_seq_one_letter_code
_entity_poly.pdbx_strand_id
1 'polypeptide(L)'
;REPGGGTAPSAGHTSSDKKLYREAMEHFKRHQLAVAMIWFGKLIKQYPGSSLKGNALFWQGECYYGMKKYSLAMARYQEVLKKFSTHAKAPDALFKMAMSRLRSGSKKSGRTLLARVLELYPNSAVASKASRELERTRD
;
A
#
# COMPACT_ATOMS: atom_id res chain seq x y z
N ARG A 1 -37.71 20.20 17.86
CA ARG A 1 -36.50 20.09 18.71
C ARG A 1 -36.52 18.66 19.24
N GLU A 2 -35.74 17.70 18.78
CA GLU A 2 -34.32 17.67 18.38
C GLU A 2 -34.08 16.77 17.13
N PRO A 3 -32.88 16.82 16.53
CA PRO A 3 -32.57 16.28 15.20
C PRO A 3 -31.83 14.93 15.25
N GLY A 4 -32.12 14.03 14.32
CA GLY A 4 -31.39 12.77 14.13
C GLY A 4 -30.94 12.64 12.68
N GLY A 5 -29.85 13.33 12.33
CA GLY A 5 -29.27 13.31 10.99
C GLY A 5 -28.86 11.91 10.57
N GLY A 6 -29.64 11.31 9.67
CA GLY A 6 -29.30 10.08 8.98
C GLY A 6 -28.15 10.32 8.00
N THR A 7 -26.94 9.91 8.35
CA THR A 7 -25.89 9.65 7.36
C THR A 7 -25.86 8.16 7.06
N ALA A 8 -26.78 7.73 6.20
CA ALA A 8 -26.60 6.47 5.47
C ALA A 8 -25.30 6.59 4.63
N PRO A 9 -24.39 5.60 4.66
CA PRO A 9 -23.24 5.62 3.76
C PRO A 9 -23.77 5.60 2.33
N SER A 10 -23.51 6.67 1.58
CA SER A 10 -24.05 6.87 0.23
C SER A 10 -23.70 5.67 -0.66
N ALA A 11 -24.68 4.80 -0.91
CA ALA A 11 -24.52 3.57 -1.68
C ALA A 11 -23.96 3.80 -3.10
N GLY A 12 -24.14 5.01 -3.66
CA GLY A 12 -23.56 5.43 -4.94
C GLY A 12 -22.03 5.56 -4.94
N HIS A 13 -21.41 5.94 -3.82
CA HIS A 13 -19.95 6.03 -3.72
C HIS A 13 -19.31 4.64 -3.64
N THR A 14 -19.91 3.73 -2.87
CA THR A 14 -19.40 2.36 -2.60
C THR A 14 -19.43 1.44 -3.84
N SER A 15 -20.30 1.71 -4.81
CA SER A 15 -20.30 0.96 -6.07
C SER A 15 -19.23 1.50 -7.03
N SER A 16 -19.02 2.82 -7.00
CA SER A 16 -18.15 3.53 -7.93
C SER A 16 -16.66 3.41 -7.56
N ASP A 17 -16.30 3.49 -6.27
CA ASP A 17 -14.94 3.23 -5.81
C ASP A 17 -14.53 1.76 -6.03
N LYS A 18 -15.44 0.80 -5.75
CA LYS A 18 -15.24 -0.62 -6.07
C LYS A 18 -15.03 -0.85 -7.56
N LYS A 19 -15.74 -0.14 -8.43
CA LYS A 19 -15.53 -0.21 -9.88
C LYS A 19 -14.13 0.26 -10.25
N LEU A 20 -13.71 1.44 -9.77
CA LEU A 20 -12.35 1.95 -10.02
C LEU A 20 -11.26 0.99 -9.51
N TYR A 21 -11.47 0.40 -8.33
CA TYR A 21 -10.57 -0.59 -7.77
C TYR A 21 -10.48 -1.84 -8.64
N ARG A 22 -11.63 -2.36 -9.11
CA ARG A 22 -11.69 -3.54 -9.96
C ARG A 22 -10.97 -3.32 -11.28
N GLU A 23 -11.21 -2.19 -11.96
CA GLU A 23 -10.51 -1.82 -13.19
C GLU A 23 -8.99 -1.74 -12.95
N ALA A 24 -8.57 -1.08 -11.87
CA ALA A 24 -7.16 -0.97 -11.53
C ALA A 24 -6.50 -2.35 -11.32
N MET A 25 -7.18 -3.25 -10.59
CA MET A 25 -6.71 -4.60 -10.34
C MET A 25 -6.68 -5.45 -11.61
N GLU A 26 -7.62 -5.27 -12.54
CA GLU A 26 -7.61 -5.96 -13.82
C GLU A 26 -6.39 -5.57 -14.66
N HIS A 27 -6.11 -4.27 -14.78
CA HIS A 27 -4.90 -3.79 -15.45
C HIS A 27 -3.62 -4.28 -14.74
N PHE A 28 -3.62 -4.32 -13.41
CA PHE A 28 -2.49 -4.84 -12.64
C PHE A 28 -2.22 -6.31 -12.94
N LYS A 29 -3.27 -7.15 -12.96
CA LYS A 29 -3.18 -8.58 -13.31
C LYS A 29 -2.65 -8.80 -14.73
N ARG A 30 -2.98 -7.90 -15.66
CA ARG A 30 -2.45 -7.90 -17.04
C ARG A 30 -1.04 -7.29 -17.15
N HIS A 31 -0.34 -7.02 -16.03
CA HIS A 31 0.96 -6.36 -15.97
C HIS A 31 1.00 -4.94 -16.58
N GLN A 32 -0.15 -4.31 -16.80
CA GLN A 32 -0.26 -2.95 -17.31
C GLN A 32 -0.11 -1.92 -16.17
N LEU A 33 1.07 -1.91 -15.54
CA LEU A 33 1.32 -1.21 -14.28
C LEU A 33 1.06 0.30 -14.36
N ALA A 34 1.39 0.95 -15.47
CA ALA A 34 1.14 2.39 -15.66
C ALA A 34 -0.36 2.70 -15.68
N VAL A 35 -1.17 1.86 -16.34
CA VAL A 35 -2.61 2.03 -16.45
C VAL A 35 -3.28 1.73 -15.10
N ALA A 36 -2.89 0.64 -14.44
CA ALA A 36 -3.35 0.29 -13.10
C ALA A 36 -3.12 1.42 -12.09
N MET A 37 -1.92 2.00 -12.10
CA MET A 37 -1.53 3.12 -11.25
C MET A 37 -2.45 4.34 -11.43
N ILE A 38 -2.87 4.64 -12.67
CA ILE A 38 -3.79 5.74 -12.97
C ILE A 38 -5.16 5.45 -12.36
N TRP A 39 -5.70 4.25 -12.52
CA TRP A 39 -7.01 3.87 -11.97
C TRP A 39 -7.02 3.86 -10.43
N PHE A 40 -5.97 3.35 -9.77
CA PHE A 40 -5.82 3.49 -8.32
C PHE A 40 -5.77 4.96 -7.90
N GLY A 41 -5.07 5.80 -8.67
CA GLY A 41 -4.99 7.24 -8.44
C GLY A 41 -6.36 7.93 -8.54
N LYS A 42 -7.22 7.51 -9.48
CA LYS A 42 -8.60 8.00 -9.58
C LYS A 42 -9.39 7.68 -8.32
N LEU A 43 -9.29 6.44 -7.81
CA LEU A 43 -9.97 6.05 -6.57
C LEU A 43 -9.52 6.92 -5.40
N ILE A 44 -8.21 7.07 -5.21
CA ILE A 44 -7.62 7.84 -4.09
C ILE A 44 -8.08 9.31 -4.12
N LYS A 45 -8.16 9.92 -5.32
CA LYS A 45 -8.55 11.31 -5.51
C LYS A 45 -10.05 11.54 -5.41
N GLN A 46 -10.85 10.71 -6.08
CA GLN A 46 -12.31 10.89 -6.15
C GLN A 46 -13.03 10.42 -4.89
N TYR A 47 -12.47 9.42 -4.18
CA TYR A 47 -13.09 8.82 -3.00
C TYR A 47 -12.14 8.86 -1.79
N PRO A 48 -11.85 10.06 -1.25
CA PRO A 48 -10.87 10.21 -0.17
C PRO A 48 -11.26 9.52 1.14
N GLY A 49 -12.55 9.21 1.36
CA GLY A 49 -13.07 8.47 2.51
C GLY A 49 -13.39 6.99 2.23
N SER A 50 -13.05 6.46 1.05
CA SER A 50 -13.29 5.05 0.73
C SER A 50 -12.46 4.13 1.63
N SER A 51 -13.09 3.07 2.13
CA SER A 51 -12.40 1.98 2.85
C SER A 51 -11.36 1.26 1.97
N LEU A 52 -11.46 1.38 0.64
CA LEU A 52 -10.48 0.83 -0.30
C LEU A 52 -9.25 1.73 -0.50
N LYS A 53 -9.25 2.96 0.02
CA LYS A 53 -8.14 3.90 -0.20
C LYS A 53 -6.80 3.38 0.30
N GLY A 54 -6.77 2.74 1.48
CA GLY A 54 -5.55 2.10 2.01
C GLY A 54 -5.03 1.00 1.08
N ASN A 55 -5.91 0.15 0.57
CA ASN A 55 -5.57 -0.86 -0.44
C ASN A 55 -5.10 -0.23 -1.76
N ALA A 56 -5.79 0.79 -2.26
CA ALA A 56 -5.45 1.46 -3.51
C ALA A 56 -4.07 2.14 -3.43
N LEU A 57 -3.74 2.78 -2.31
CA LEU A 57 -2.41 3.35 -2.06
C LEU A 57 -1.32 2.26 -2.08
N PHE A 58 -1.57 1.14 -1.41
CA PHE A 58 -0.65 0.00 -1.41
C PHE A 58 -0.40 -0.52 -2.83
N TRP A 59 -1.46 -0.80 -3.59
CA TRP A 59 -1.33 -1.31 -4.96
C TRP A 59 -0.75 -0.29 -5.93
N GLN A 60 -1.02 1.01 -5.73
CA GLN A 60 -0.33 2.06 -6.49
C GLN A 60 1.18 2.04 -6.20
N GLY A 61 1.57 1.80 -4.95
CA GLY A 61 2.96 1.53 -4.57
C GLY A 61 3.54 0.31 -5.28
N GLU A 62 2.81 -0.81 -5.32
CA GLU A 62 3.21 -2.03 -6.05
C GLU A 62 3.41 -1.76 -7.55
N CYS A 63 2.55 -0.95 -8.17
CA CYS A 63 2.72 -0.53 -9.56
C CYS A 63 4.05 0.23 -9.76
N TYR A 64 4.33 1.23 -8.91
CA TYR A 64 5.60 1.96 -8.95
C TYR A 64 6.80 1.03 -8.73
N TYR A 65 6.70 0.10 -7.78
CA TYR A 65 7.75 -0.86 -7.48
C TYR A 65 8.04 -1.77 -8.68
N GLY A 66 7.00 -2.31 -9.33
CA GLY A 66 7.14 -3.12 -10.55
C GLY A 66 7.74 -2.34 -11.72
N MET A 67 7.46 -1.04 -11.80
CA MET A 67 8.10 -0.11 -12.75
C MET A 67 9.51 0.34 -12.32
N LYS A 68 10.09 -0.24 -11.26
CA LYS A 68 11.40 0.12 -10.66
C LYS A 68 11.49 1.58 -10.18
N LYS A 69 10.36 2.27 -10.02
CA LYS A 69 10.26 3.63 -9.49
C LYS A 69 10.22 3.60 -7.96
N TYR A 70 11.30 3.11 -7.35
CA TYR A 70 11.33 2.78 -5.92
C TYR A 70 11.03 3.98 -5.00
N SER A 71 11.54 5.18 -5.31
CA SER A 71 11.25 6.39 -4.51
C SER A 71 9.75 6.73 -4.50
N LEU A 72 9.06 6.58 -5.64
CA LEU A 72 7.63 6.82 -5.73
C LEU A 72 6.82 5.71 -5.05
N ALA A 73 7.27 4.46 -5.15
CA ALA A 73 6.67 3.33 -4.43
C ALA A 73 6.71 3.57 -2.91
N MET A 74 7.88 3.95 -2.39
CA MET A 74 8.07 4.27 -0.98
C MET A 74 7.14 5.38 -0.50
N ALA A 75 6.96 6.44 -1.28
CA ALA A 75 6.05 7.53 -0.91
C ALA A 75 4.60 7.04 -0.72
N ARG A 76 4.15 6.10 -1.57
CA ARG A 76 2.80 5.52 -1.44
C ARG A 76 2.68 4.59 -0.25
N TYR A 77 3.65 3.70 -0.03
CA TYR A 77 3.65 2.82 1.15
C TYR A 77 3.74 3.62 2.46
N GLN A 78 4.54 4.69 2.49
CA GLN A 78 4.63 5.57 3.65
C GLN A 78 3.28 6.24 3.95
N GLU A 79 2.51 6.59 2.92
CA GLU A 79 1.16 7.11 3.09
C GLU A 79 0.21 6.07 3.70
N VAL A 80 0.33 4.80 3.32
CA VAL A 80 -0.39 3.69 3.98
C VAL A 80 -0.02 3.64 5.46
N LEU A 81 1.26 3.66 5.81
CA LEU A 81 1.69 3.61 7.21
C LEU A 81 1.24 4.81 8.04
N LYS A 82 1.24 6.01 7.44
CA LYS A 82 0.85 7.25 8.13
C LYS A 82 -0.66 7.35 8.35
N LYS A 83 -1.47 6.98 7.36
CA LYS A 83 -2.92 7.19 7.38
C LYS A 83 -3.72 5.94 7.73
N PHE A 84 -3.11 4.77 7.59
CA PHE A 84 -3.75 3.46 7.69
C PHE A 84 -2.88 2.48 8.49
N SER A 85 -2.29 2.95 9.61
CA SER A 85 -1.34 2.19 10.44
C SER A 85 -1.90 0.88 11.03
N THR A 86 -3.22 0.81 11.26
CA THR A 86 -3.94 -0.38 11.74
C THR A 86 -4.53 -1.24 10.63
N HIS A 87 -4.37 -0.83 9.37
CA HIS A 87 -4.93 -1.54 8.23
C HIS A 87 -4.15 -2.83 7.95
N ALA A 88 -4.84 -3.85 7.42
CA ALA A 88 -4.25 -5.13 7.03
C ALA A 88 -3.12 -5.05 5.97
N LYS A 89 -2.82 -3.86 5.44
CA LYS A 89 -1.73 -3.59 4.48
C LYS A 89 -0.59 -2.81 5.07
N ALA A 90 -0.71 -2.31 6.30
CA ALA A 90 0.38 -1.64 6.99
C ALA A 90 1.64 -2.53 7.10
N PRO A 91 1.57 -3.81 7.54
CA PRO A 91 2.76 -4.64 7.63
C PRO A 91 3.39 -4.88 6.24
N ASP A 92 2.59 -5.20 5.22
CA ASP A 92 3.06 -5.35 3.85
C ASP A 92 3.68 -4.06 3.29
N ALA A 93 3.10 -2.89 3.59
CA ALA A 93 3.60 -1.60 3.15
C ALA A 93 4.99 -1.31 3.74
N LEU A 94 5.19 -1.56 5.05
CA LEU A 94 6.49 -1.39 5.67
C LEU A 94 7.54 -2.34 5.09
N PHE A 95 7.18 -3.61 4.90
CA PHE A 95 8.05 -4.58 4.24
C PHE A 95 8.41 -4.13 2.81
N LYS A 96 7.44 -3.64 2.04
CA LYS A 96 7.68 -3.15 0.67
C LYS A 96 8.49 -1.86 0.61
N MET A 97 8.40 -0.98 1.61
CA MET A 97 9.35 0.14 1.76
C MET A 97 10.78 -0.36 1.97
N ALA A 98 10.95 -1.37 2.82
CA ALA A 98 12.24 -2.00 3.06
C ALA A 98 12.81 -2.59 1.76
N MET A 99 12.00 -3.38 1.04
CA MET A 99 12.37 -3.94 -0.26
C MET A 99 12.70 -2.85 -1.28
N SER A 100 11.94 -1.76 -1.32
CA SER A 100 12.22 -0.62 -2.22
C SER A 100 13.60 -0.01 -1.95
N ARG A 101 13.99 0.15 -0.67
CA ARG A 101 15.32 0.63 -0.28
C ARG A 101 16.43 -0.35 -0.66
N LEU A 102 16.23 -1.64 -0.44
CA LEU A 102 17.20 -2.66 -0.83
C LEU A 102 17.42 -2.65 -2.35
N ARG A 103 16.32 -2.55 -3.12
CA ARG A 103 16.36 -2.54 -4.59
C ARG A 103 16.90 -1.23 -5.17
N SER A 104 16.79 -0.13 -4.44
CA SER A 104 17.42 1.14 -4.81
C SER A 104 18.89 1.25 -4.37
N GLY A 105 19.50 0.17 -3.86
CA GLY A 105 20.91 0.13 -3.42
C GLY A 105 21.15 0.63 -1.99
N SER A 106 20.12 1.09 -1.28
CA SER A 106 20.23 1.58 0.10
C SER A 106 20.10 0.42 1.10
N LYS A 107 21.08 -0.49 1.10
CA LYS A 107 21.08 -1.72 1.91
C LYS A 107 20.88 -1.44 3.41
N LYS A 108 21.62 -0.48 3.97
CA LYS A 108 21.52 -0.06 5.38
C LYS A 108 20.09 0.35 5.75
N SER A 109 19.50 1.28 5.00
CA SER A 109 18.12 1.75 5.25
C SER A 109 17.08 0.66 5.07
N GLY A 110 17.28 -0.24 4.08
CA GLY A 110 16.40 -1.40 3.89
C GLY A 110 16.43 -2.34 5.08
N ARG A 111 17.61 -2.66 5.61
CA ARG A 111 17.77 -3.49 6.82
C ARG A 111 17.11 -2.87 8.05
N THR A 112 17.26 -1.56 8.26
CA THR A 112 16.57 -0.86 9.36
C THR A 112 15.05 -1.01 9.25
N LEU A 113 14.50 -0.88 8.04
CA LEU A 113 13.06 -1.05 7.82
C LEU A 113 12.62 -2.51 8.00
N LEU A 114 13.42 -3.49 7.57
CA LEU A 114 13.13 -4.91 7.79
C LEU A 114 13.09 -5.25 9.29
N ALA A 115 14.09 -4.78 10.06
CA ALA A 115 14.08 -4.91 11.52
C ALA A 115 12.80 -4.29 12.11
N ARG A 116 12.39 -3.12 11.61
CA ARG A 116 11.17 -2.46 12.04
C ARG A 116 9.90 -3.26 11.76
N VAL A 117 9.85 -4.06 10.69
CA VAL A 117 8.74 -5.00 10.45
C VAL A 117 8.66 -6.03 11.56
N LEU A 118 9.79 -6.57 12.01
CA LEU A 118 9.85 -7.57 13.07
C LEU A 118 9.47 -6.98 14.43
N GLU A 119 9.85 -5.72 14.69
CA GLU A 119 9.49 -5.01 15.91
C GLU A 119 7.99 -4.65 15.97
N LEU A 120 7.46 -4.07 14.90
CA LEU A 120 6.09 -3.52 14.90
C LEU A 120 5.02 -4.56 14.56
N TYR A 121 5.37 -5.56 13.76
CA TYR A 121 4.43 -6.54 13.24
C TYR A 121 4.95 -7.99 13.38
N PRO A 122 5.40 -8.42 14.58
CA PRO A 122 6.04 -9.72 14.79
C PRO A 122 5.16 -10.91 14.38
N ASN A 123 3.84 -10.78 14.54
CA ASN A 123 2.87 -11.84 14.24
C ASN A 123 2.31 -11.78 12.80
N SER A 124 2.83 -10.89 11.95
CA SER A 124 2.34 -10.74 10.58
C SER A 124 2.97 -11.78 9.64
N ALA A 125 2.24 -12.17 8.58
CA ALA A 125 2.75 -13.08 7.56
C ALA A 125 4.02 -12.56 6.84
N VAL A 126 4.27 -11.26 6.87
CA VAL A 126 5.47 -10.64 6.30
C VAL A 126 6.64 -10.60 7.28
N ALA A 127 6.44 -10.83 8.58
CA ALA A 127 7.54 -10.88 9.55
C ALA A 127 8.55 -11.97 9.18
N SER A 128 8.09 -13.20 8.91
CA SER A 128 8.98 -14.28 8.48
C SER A 128 9.71 -13.97 7.16
N LYS A 129 9.08 -13.23 6.24
CA LYS A 129 9.73 -12.76 5.01
C LYS A 129 10.80 -11.70 5.32
N ALA A 130 10.50 -10.79 6.24
CA ALA A 130 11.42 -9.75 6.65
C ALA A 130 12.67 -10.32 7.35
N SER A 131 12.52 -11.32 8.22
CA SER A 131 13.64 -12.01 8.86
C SER A 131 14.59 -12.61 7.82
N ARG A 132 14.05 -13.37 6.87
CA ARG A 132 14.87 -14.00 5.81
C ARG A 132 15.61 -12.97 4.96
N GLU A 133 14.94 -11.90 4.56
CA GLU A 133 15.60 -10.82 3.80
C GLU A 133 16.65 -10.09 4.63
N LEU A 134 16.45 -9.96 5.95
CA LEU A 134 17.43 -9.35 6.84
C LEU A 134 18.67 -10.24 6.96
N GLU A 135 18.51 -11.56 7.01
CA GLU A 135 19.63 -12.51 7.01
C GLU A 135 20.40 -12.46 5.69
N ARG A 136 19.70 -12.53 4.55
CA ARG A 136 20.28 -12.46 3.21
C ARG A 136 21.08 -11.18 2.93
N THR A 137 20.79 -10.12 3.68
CA THR A 137 21.43 -8.81 3.51
C THR A 137 22.51 -8.54 4.57
N ARG A 138 23.04 -9.54 5.28
CA ARG A 138 24.09 -9.35 6.30
C ARG A 138 25.49 -9.15 5.73
N ASP A 139 25.76 -9.59 4.50
CA ASP A 139 27.06 -9.50 3.82
C ASP A 139 27.53 -8.09 3.43
#